data_AF-A0A2V9P4R3-F1
#
_entry.id   AF-A0A2V9P4R3-F1
#
_cell.length_a   1.000
_cell.length_b   1.000
_cell.length_c   1.000
_cell.angle_alpha   90.00
_cell.angle_beta   90.00
_cell.angle_gamma   90.00
#
_symmetry.space_group_name_H-M   'P 1'
#
loop_
_entity.id
_entity.type
_entity.pdbx_description
1 polymer ?
#
loop_
_entity_poly.entity_id
_entity_poly.type
_entity_poly.pdbx_seq_one_letter_code
_entity_poly.pdbx_strand_id
1 'polypeptide(L)' 'MKPVRSFASDNNAGVHPAVLRAIAAVNRGHVVGYGDDPYTESAVRHFKRHFGQDIKVFFVFNGTAANCLSLKAFTSSYE' A
#
# COMPACT_ATOMS: atom_id res chain seq x y z
N MET A 1 28.33 -13.23 -11.07
CA MET A 1 27.08 -12.44 -11.14
C MET A 1 26.11 -13.03 -10.14
N LYS A 2 25.49 -12.23 -9.25
CA LYS A 2 24.45 -12.76 -8.34
C LYS A 2 23.29 -13.32 -9.16
N PRO A 3 22.68 -14.45 -8.77
CA PRO A 3 21.60 -15.04 -9.55
C PRO A 3 20.40 -14.08 -9.62
N VAL A 4 19.82 -13.95 -10.81
CA VAL A 4 18.68 -13.05 -11.11
C VAL A 4 17.44 -13.41 -10.29
N ARG A 5 17.34 -14.66 -9.83
CA ARG A 5 16.33 -15.14 -8.88
C ARG A 5 17.05 -15.92 -7.78
N SER A 6 16.66 -15.67 -6.54
CA SER A 6 17.22 -16.36 -5.38
C SER A 6 16.13 -16.66 -4.35
N PHE A 7 16.40 -17.60 -3.46
CA PHE A 7 15.52 -17.94 -2.33
C PHE A 7 15.86 -17.14 -1.05
N ALA A 8 16.64 -16.06 -1.15
CA ALA A 8 17.05 -15.28 0.02
C ALA A 8 15.90 -14.45 0.59
N SER A 9 15.15 -13.78 -0.29
CA SER A 9 13.94 -13.02 0.07
C SER A 9 13.12 -12.72 -1.18
N ASP A 10 11.81 -12.68 -1.01
CA ASP A 10 10.82 -12.27 -2.00
C ASP A 10 10.86 -10.76 -2.30
N ASN A 11 11.36 -9.92 -1.40
CA ASN A 11 11.54 -8.48 -1.64
C ASN A 11 12.57 -8.15 -2.74
N ASN A 12 13.31 -9.15 -3.21
CA ASN A 12 14.20 -9.05 -4.37
C ASN A 12 13.42 -9.15 -5.70
N ALA A 13 12.15 -9.56 -5.67
CA ALA A 13 11.32 -9.62 -6.86
C ALA A 13 11.00 -8.20 -7.36
N GLY A 14 11.00 -8.03 -8.68
CA GLY A 14 10.56 -6.79 -9.31
C GLY A 14 9.03 -6.60 -9.24
N VAL A 15 8.59 -5.41 -9.63
CA VAL A 15 7.15 -5.06 -9.66
C VAL A 15 6.42 -5.91 -10.71
N HIS A 16 5.27 -6.47 -10.34
CA HIS A 16 4.44 -7.25 -11.27
C HIS A 16 3.96 -6.38 -12.46
N PRO A 17 3.98 -6.86 -13.72
CA PRO A 17 3.63 -6.05 -14.89
C PRO A 17 2.25 -5.38 -14.84
N ALA A 18 1.27 -6.02 -14.20
CA ALA A 18 -0.07 -5.44 -14.04
C ALA A 18 -0.07 -4.17 -13.18
N VAL A 19 0.82 -4.10 -12.17
CA VAL A 19 0.96 -2.91 -11.31
C VAL A 19 1.58 -1.76 -12.11
N LEU A 20 2.63 -2.02 -12.91
CA LEU A 20 3.22 -1.00 -13.77
C LEU A 20 2.23 -0.47 -14.81
N ARG A 21 1.40 -1.34 -15.39
CA ARG A 21 0.32 -0.92 -16.30
C ARG A 21 -0.72 -0.04 -15.60
N ALA A 22 -1.10 -0.38 -14.36
CA ALA A 22 -2.03 0.44 -13.58
C ALA A 22 -1.45 1.83 -13.31
N ILE A 23 -0.18 1.91 -12.88
CA ILE A 23 0.53 3.18 -12.67
C ILE A 23 0.55 4.01 -13.96
N ALA A 24 0.91 3.41 -15.09
CA ALA A 24 0.94 4.10 -16.38
C ALA A 24 -0.45 4.59 -16.82
N ALA A 25 -1.51 3.83 -16.52
CA ALA A 25 -2.88 4.20 -16.87
C ALA A 25 -3.39 5.42 -16.09
N VAL A 26 -3.02 5.54 -14.80
CA VAL A 26 -3.45 6.65 -13.93
C VAL A 26 -2.56 7.89 -14.02
N ASN A 27 -1.41 7.79 -14.69
CA ASN A 27 -0.46 8.88 -14.88
C ASN A 27 -0.90 9.88 -15.98
N ARG A 28 -2.14 10.36 -15.89
CA ARG A 28 -2.74 11.34 -16.81
C ARG A 28 -3.51 12.40 -16.04
N GLY A 29 -3.35 13.65 -16.44
CA GLY A 29 -4.03 14.79 -15.78
C GLY A 29 -3.54 15.04 -14.36
N HIS A 30 -4.35 15.74 -13.57
CA HIS A 30 -4.05 16.09 -12.18
C HIS A 30 -5.16 15.60 -11.25
N VAL A 31 -4.77 15.17 -10.06
CA VAL A 31 -5.68 14.78 -8.98
C VAL A 31 -5.22 15.42 -7.68
N VAL A 32 -6.12 15.55 -6.70
CA VAL A 32 -5.77 16.08 -5.38
C VAL A 32 -4.85 15.09 -4.66
N GLY A 33 -3.91 15.61 -3.88
CA GLY A 33 -2.99 14.80 -3.10
C GLY A 33 -3.60 14.23 -1.82
N TYR A 34 -2.76 13.55 -1.03
CA TYR A 34 -3.08 13.10 0.34
C TYR A 34 -4.32 12.19 0.46
N GLY A 35 -4.61 11.42 -0.60
CA GLY A 35 -5.66 10.41 -0.61
C GLY A 35 -7.05 10.90 -1.01
N ASP A 36 -7.20 12.20 -1.33
CA ASP A 36 -8.44 12.77 -1.87
C ASP A 36 -8.52 12.59 -3.40
N ASP A 37 -8.22 11.39 -3.87
CA ASP A 37 -8.15 11.06 -5.29
C ASP A 37 -9.02 9.83 -5.61
N PRO A 38 -9.52 9.72 -6.86
CA PRO A 38 -10.41 8.63 -7.25
C PRO A 38 -9.75 7.24 -7.20
N TYR A 39 -8.42 7.16 -7.26
CA TYR A 39 -7.70 5.89 -7.23
C TYR A 39 -7.62 5.36 -5.80
N THR A 40 -7.34 6.24 -4.83
CA THR A 40 -7.43 5.94 -3.40
C THR A 40 -8.84 5.50 -3.04
N GLU A 41 -9.87 6.25 -3.45
CA GLU A 41 -11.28 5.89 -3.19
C GLU A 41 -11.63 4.51 -3.75
N SER A 42 -11.19 4.22 -4.99
CA SER A 42 -11.37 2.92 -5.62
C SER A 42 -10.69 1.79 -4.85
N ALA A 43 -9.45 2.00 -4.39
CA ALA A 43 -8.74 1.01 -3.58
C ALA A 43 -9.47 0.75 -2.25
N VAL A 44 -9.94 1.78 -1.55
CA VAL A 44 -10.74 1.64 -0.32
C VAL A 44 -12.02 0.83 -0.57
N ARG A 45 -12.72 1.05 -1.68
CA ARG A 45 -13.89 0.23 -2.05
C ARG A 45 -13.54 -1.24 -2.24
N HIS A 46 -12.36 -1.57 -2.77
CA HIS A 46 -11.92 -2.96 -2.88
C HIS A 46 -11.68 -3.57 -1.49
N PHE A 47 -10.98 -2.87 -0.59
CA PHE A 47 -10.81 -3.34 0.79
C PHE A 47 -12.16 -3.57 1.48
N LYS A 48 -13.10 -2.62 1.39
CA LYS A 48 -14.42 -2.76 2.01
C LYS A 48 -15.24 -3.93 1.45
N ARG A 49 -15.05 -4.31 0.19
CA ARG A 49 -15.67 -5.52 -0.39
C ARG A 49 -15.11 -6.81 0.22
N HIS A 50 -13.85 -6.83 0.62
CA HIS A 50 -13.22 -8.02 1.21
C HIS A 50 -13.41 -8.10 2.73
N PHE A 51 -13.38 -6.96 3.43
CA PHE A 51 -13.33 -6.91 4.90
C PHE A 51 -14.60 -6.35 5.55
N GLY A 52 -15.59 -5.92 4.76
CA GLY A 52 -16.82 -5.30 5.26
C GLY A 52 -16.76 -3.78 5.28
N GLN A 53 -17.89 -3.13 5.60
CA GLN A 53 -18.01 -1.67 5.54
C GLN A 53 -17.39 -0.97 6.76
N ASP A 54 -17.31 -1.65 7.91
CA ASP A 54 -16.81 -1.12 9.18
C ASP A 54 -15.28 -1.21 9.30
N ILE A 55 -14.60 -0.69 8.28
CA ILE A 55 -13.14 -0.57 8.27
C ILE A 55 -12.71 0.82 7.81
N LYS A 56 -11.53 1.22 8.27
CA LYS A 56 -10.78 2.36 7.74
C LYS A 56 -9.49 1.83 7.10
N VAL A 57 -9.08 2.47 6.01
CA VAL A 57 -7.90 2.08 5.23
C VAL A 57 -6.95 3.27 5.20
N PHE A 58 -5.68 3.03 5.55
CA PHE A 58 -4.62 4.02 5.52
C PHE A 58 -3.44 3.46 4.73
N PHE A 59 -3.02 4.16 3.67
CA PHE A 59 -1.91 3.74 2.82
C PHE A 59 -0.59 4.28 3.35
N VAL A 60 0.41 3.41 3.49
CA VAL A 60 1.75 3.73 3.97
C VAL A 60 2.80 3.04 3.09
N PHE A 61 4.04 3.51 3.14
CA PHE A 61 5.08 3.08 2.19
C PHE A 61 5.56 1.63 2.35
N ASN A 62 5.63 1.12 3.57
CA ASN A 62 6.16 -0.22 3.83
C ASN A 62 5.56 -0.86 5.09
N GLY A 63 5.87 -2.14 5.29
CA GLY A 63 5.39 -2.91 6.45
C GLY A 63 5.88 -2.37 7.79
N THR A 64 7.12 -1.86 7.87
CA THR A 64 7.65 -1.27 9.11
C THR A 64 6.83 -0.06 9.54
N ALA A 65 6.54 0.86 8.61
CA ALA A 65 5.72 2.03 8.89
C ALA A 65 4.30 1.64 9.31
N ALA A 66 3.69 0.65 8.63
CA ALA A 66 2.37 0.14 8.99
C ALA A 66 2.33 -0.40 10.43
N ASN A 67 3.31 -1.23 10.79
CA ASN A 67 3.39 -1.84 12.11
C ASN A 67 3.65 -0.79 13.20
N CYS A 68 4.65 0.08 13.02
CA CYS A 68 4.97 1.11 13.99
C CYS A 68 3.82 2.10 14.21
N LEU A 69 3.16 2.54 13.13
CA LEU A 69 2.00 3.43 13.23
C LEU A 69 0.85 2.78 13.99
N SER A 70 0.55 1.52 13.67
CA SER A 70 -0.53 0.77 14.32
C SER A 70 -0.25 0.58 15.81
N LEU A 71 0.95 0.11 16.17
CA LEU A 71 1.33 -0.10 17.57
C LEU A 71 1.26 1.21 18.36
N LYS A 72 1.82 2.29 17.82
CA LYS A 72 1.78 3.61 18.47
C LYS A 72 0.35 4.15 18.66
N ALA A 73 -0.59 3.77 17.80
CA ALA A 73 -1.98 4.16 17.94
C ALA A 73 -2.72 3.36 19.04
N PHE A 74 -2.29 2.14 19.32
CA PHE A 74 -2.91 1.25 20.32
C PHE A 74 -2.23 1.29 21.70
N THR A 75 -0.97 1.72 21.77
CA THR A 75 -0.16 1.66 22.99
C THR A 75 0.43 3.01 23.35
N SER A 76 0.48 3.31 24.65
CA SER A 76 1.26 4.42 25.18
C SER A 76 2.69 3.98 25.52
N SER A 77 3.60 4.97 25.60
CA SER A 77 4.88 4.76 26.29
C SER A 77 4.60 4.28 27.71
N TYR A 78 5.48 3.43 28.22
CA TYR A 78 5.47 3.09 29.63
C TYR A 78 6.03 4.28 30.43
N GLU A 79 5.12 5.13 30.88
CA GLU A 79 5.27 6.10 31.99
C GLU A 79 4.00 6.08 32.82
#